data_AF-A0A7C8AC11-F1
#
_entry.id   AF-A0A7C8AC11-F1
#
_cell.length_a   1.000
_cell.length_b   1.000
_cell.length_c   1.000
_cell.angle_alpha   90.00
_cell.angle_beta   90.00
_cell.angle_gamma   90.00
#
_symmetry.space_group_name_H-M   'P 1'
#
loop_
_entity.id
_entity.type
_entity.pdbx_description
1 polymer ?
#
loop_
_entity_poly.entity_id
_entity_poly.type
_entity_poly.pdbx_seq_one_letter_code
_entity_poly.pdbx_strand_id
1 'polypeptide(L)'
;KIYEPDWSYYSHSIAVTIVSLTGRLIFHMIANAYWEDLIFEIPNASDFNGKQWLLWIDTSLNPPHDISSWHDAKPFNGKKYKVKARSIVILLSFKKEGEDKKLFNK
;
A
#
# COMPACT_ATOMS: atom_id res chain seq x y z
N LYS A 1 -11.67 0.09 9.25
CA LYS A 1 -10.73 -0.71 10.05
C LYS A 1 -10.00 -1.66 9.13
N ILE A 2 -8.81 -2.10 9.48
CA ILE A 2 -8.10 -3.09 8.68
C ILE A 2 -8.82 -4.44 8.68
N TYR A 3 -8.84 -5.12 7.53
CA TYR A 3 -9.53 -6.41 7.32
C TYR A 3 -11.06 -6.40 7.51
N GLU A 4 -11.66 -5.21 7.59
CA GLU A 4 -13.12 -5.01 7.64
C GLU A 4 -13.55 -4.12 6.46
N PRO A 5 -13.52 -4.64 5.22
CA PRO A 5 -13.96 -3.88 4.04
C PRO A 5 -15.45 -3.55 4.11
N ASP A 6 -15.80 -2.33 3.71
CA ASP A 6 -17.20 -1.95 3.47
C ASP A 6 -17.62 -2.38 2.07
N TRP A 7 -18.42 -3.44 2.01
CA TRP A 7 -19.01 -3.99 0.79
C TRP A 7 -20.41 -3.42 0.49
N SER A 8 -20.87 -2.43 1.25
CA SER A 8 -22.17 -1.81 1.00
C SER A 8 -22.18 -1.12 -0.36
N TYR A 9 -23.39 -0.96 -0.92
CA TYR A 9 -23.59 -0.22 -2.17
C TYR A 9 -23.08 1.23 -2.11
N TYR A 10 -23.06 1.82 -0.92
CA TYR A 10 -22.63 3.19 -0.68
C TYR A 10 -21.12 3.33 -0.37
N SER A 11 -20.36 2.23 -0.47
CA SER A 11 -18.91 2.28 -0.29
C SER A 11 -18.27 3.00 -1.48
N HIS A 12 -17.51 4.06 -1.17
CA HIS A 12 -16.78 4.85 -2.15
C HIS A 12 -15.27 4.73 -1.96
N SER A 13 -14.81 3.67 -1.31
CA SER A 13 -13.39 3.49 -1.07
C SER A 13 -13.01 2.03 -0.95
N ILE A 14 -11.76 1.73 -1.32
CA ILE A 14 -11.22 0.37 -1.24
C ILE A 14 -9.73 0.43 -0.91
N ALA A 15 -9.27 -0.54 -0.10
CA ALA A 15 -7.86 -0.76 0.17
C ALA A 15 -7.53 -2.23 -0.09
N VAL A 16 -6.44 -2.51 -0.80
CA VAL A 16 -6.01 -3.85 -1.18
C VAL A 16 -4.51 -3.99 -1.06
N THR A 17 -4.06 -5.14 -0.55
CA THR A 17 -2.66 -5.54 -0.64
C THR A 17 -2.48 -6.58 -1.74
N ILE A 18 -1.54 -6.36 -2.65
CA ILE A 18 -1.24 -7.20 -3.80
C ILE A 18 0.21 -7.63 -3.73
N VAL A 19 0.48 -8.92 -3.79
CA VAL A 19 1.83 -9.47 -3.93
C VAL A 19 2.07 -9.79 -5.40
N SER A 20 3.20 -9.36 -5.96
CA SER A 20 3.55 -9.65 -7.35
C SER A 20 3.68 -11.15 -7.60
N LEU A 21 3.53 -11.59 -8.86
CA LEU A 21 3.70 -13.00 -9.23
C LEU A 21 5.09 -13.54 -8.88
N THR A 22 6.12 -12.69 -8.91
CA THR A 22 7.49 -13.03 -8.49
C THR A 22 7.65 -13.13 -6.97
N GLY A 23 6.65 -12.70 -6.20
CA GLY A 23 6.72 -12.55 -4.75
C GLY A 23 7.62 -11.43 -4.24
N ARG A 24 8.36 -10.73 -5.13
CA ARG A 24 9.40 -9.77 -4.75
C ARG A 24 8.86 -8.40 -4.38
N LEU A 25 7.71 -8.02 -4.94
CA LEU A 25 7.08 -6.73 -4.72
C LEU A 25 5.73 -6.91 -4.06
N ILE A 26 5.43 -6.02 -3.13
CA ILE A 26 4.16 -5.97 -2.42
C ILE A 26 3.65 -4.54 -2.57
N PHE A 27 2.41 -4.39 -2.99
CA PHE A 27 1.73 -3.10 -3.11
C PHE A 27 0.60 -3.06 -2.09
N HIS A 28 0.44 -1.94 -1.39
CA HIS A 28 -0.78 -1.62 -0.67
C HIS A 28 -1.41 -0.40 -1.33
N MET A 29 -2.49 -0.62 -2.07
CA MET A 29 -3.19 0.38 -2.85
C MET A 29 -4.47 0.79 -2.15
N ILE A 30 -4.69 2.09 -2.04
CA ILE A 30 -5.90 2.67 -1.47
C ILE A 30 -6.48 3.65 -2.48
N ALA A 31 -7.76 3.50 -2.81
CA ALA A 31 -8.50 4.44 -3.63
C ALA A 31 -9.64 5.04 -2.79
N ASN A 32 -9.65 6.36 -2.66
CA ASN A 32 -10.74 7.11 -2.07
C ASN A 32 -11.52 7.83 -3.18
N ALA A 33 -12.65 7.26 -3.60
CA ALA A 33 -13.59 7.90 -4.52
C ALA A 33 -14.67 8.71 -3.78
N TYR A 34 -14.58 8.84 -2.45
CA TYR A 34 -15.49 9.67 -1.65
C TYR A 34 -15.14 11.16 -1.78
N TRP A 35 -16.05 12.03 -1.35
CA TRP A 35 -15.89 13.49 -1.43
C TRP A 35 -15.16 14.10 -0.23
N GLU A 36 -14.94 13.34 0.85
CA GLU A 36 -14.17 13.77 2.02
C GLU A 36 -12.87 12.97 2.16
N ASP A 37 -11.96 13.52 2.96
CA ASP A 37 -10.74 12.83 3.38
C ASP A 37 -11.09 11.63 4.26
N LEU A 38 -10.47 10.48 4.00
CA LEU A 38 -10.65 9.27 4.77
C LEU A 38 -9.34 8.83 5.42
N ILE A 39 -9.42 8.32 6.66
CA ILE A 39 -8.26 7.77 7.37
C ILE A 39 -8.28 6.26 7.26
N PHE A 40 -7.24 5.71 6.64
CA PHE A 40 -7.04 4.28 6.49
C PHE A 40 -6.03 3.78 7.51
N GLU A 41 -6.28 2.60 8.07
CA GLU A 41 -5.28 1.83 8.80
C GLU A 41 -4.42 1.07 7.79
N ILE A 42 -3.11 1.14 7.96
CA ILE A 42 -2.14 0.51 7.07
C ILE A 42 -1.65 -0.78 7.73
N PRO A 43 -1.68 -1.94 7.04
CA PRO A 43 -1.14 -3.19 7.59
C PRO A 43 0.36 -3.05 7.82
N ASN A 44 0.95 -3.93 8.64
CA ASN A 44 2.40 -3.98 8.68
C ASN A 44 2.91 -4.66 7.42
N ALA A 45 3.97 -4.13 6.80
CA ALA A 45 4.60 -4.77 5.64
C ALA A 45 5.06 -6.21 5.96
N SER A 46 5.41 -6.46 7.22
CA SER A 46 5.78 -7.79 7.71
C SER A 46 4.68 -8.83 7.59
N ASP A 47 3.41 -8.42 7.59
CA ASP A 47 2.26 -9.31 7.45
C ASP A 47 2.23 -9.99 6.06
N PHE A 48 3.01 -9.45 5.12
CA PHE A 48 3.18 -9.94 3.74
C PHE A 48 4.65 -10.26 3.40
N ASN A 49 5.50 -10.49 4.40
CA ASN A 49 6.95 -10.73 4.27
C ASN A 49 7.72 -9.56 3.61
N GLY A 50 7.18 -8.35 3.67
CA GLY A 50 7.81 -7.11 3.22
C GLY A 50 8.77 -6.52 4.25
N LYS A 51 9.80 -5.79 3.78
CA LYS A 51 10.81 -5.11 4.62
C LYS A 51 10.20 -3.91 5.37
N GLN A 52 9.73 -2.91 4.62
CA GLN A 52 9.08 -1.69 5.10
C GLN A 52 8.18 -1.12 4.00
N TRP A 53 7.16 -0.34 4.35
CA TRP A 53 6.40 0.41 3.36
C TRP A 53 7.17 1.63 2.89
N LEU A 54 7.11 1.90 1.58
CA LEU A 54 7.56 3.13 0.95
C LEU A 54 6.35 3.79 0.28
N LEU A 55 6.14 5.08 0.51
CA LEU A 55 5.14 5.88 -0.18
C LEU A 55 5.63 6.17 -1.60
N TRP A 56 4.97 5.56 -2.59
CA TRP A 56 5.36 5.65 -4.00
C TRP A 56 4.48 6.63 -4.78
N ILE A 57 3.17 6.52 -4.61
CA ILE A 57 2.20 7.39 -5.28
C ILE A 57 1.24 7.95 -4.23
N ASP A 58 1.00 9.26 -4.31
CA ASP A 58 -0.12 9.94 -3.65
C ASP A 58 -0.62 11.04 -4.58
N THR A 59 -1.71 10.78 -5.29
CA THR A 59 -2.25 11.72 -6.30
C THR A 59 -2.81 13.02 -5.71
N SER A 60 -2.80 13.17 -4.38
CA SER A 60 -3.22 14.40 -3.71
C SER A 60 -2.09 15.41 -3.49
N LEU A 61 -0.84 14.99 -3.67
CA LEU A 61 0.32 15.86 -3.59
C LEU A 61 0.52 16.61 -4.90
N ASN A 62 1.19 17.76 -4.85
CA ASN A 62 1.55 18.48 -6.06
C ASN A 62 2.77 17.83 -6.72
N PRO A 63 2.87 17.85 -8.07
CA PRO A 63 4.10 17.48 -8.76
C PRO A 63 5.31 18.27 -8.25
N PRO A 64 6.49 17.61 -8.10
CA PRO A 64 6.82 16.24 -8.47
C PRO A 64 6.68 15.23 -7.31
N HIS A 65 5.82 15.50 -6.33
CA HIS A 65 5.68 14.69 -5.12
C HIS A 65 4.53 13.68 -5.19
N ASP A 66 3.68 13.77 -6.20
CA ASP A 66 2.56 12.87 -6.47
C ASP A 66 3.00 11.48 -6.91
N ILE A 67 4.15 11.39 -7.58
CA ILE A 67 4.82 10.16 -7.97
C ILE A 67 6.33 10.36 -8.04
N SER A 68 7.09 9.32 -7.69
CA SER A 68 8.54 9.28 -7.86
C SER A 68 9.01 8.00 -8.54
N SER A 69 10.30 7.95 -8.88
CA SER A 69 10.97 6.67 -9.12
C SER A 69 10.86 5.82 -7.85
N TRP A 70 10.55 4.55 -8.00
CA TRP A 70 10.46 3.59 -6.88
C TRP A 70 11.72 3.52 -5.99
N HIS A 71 12.91 3.85 -6.51
CA HIS A 71 14.14 3.95 -5.70
C HIS A 71 14.16 5.16 -4.76
N ASP A 72 13.39 6.20 -5.08
CA ASP A 72 13.28 7.45 -4.33
C ASP A 72 12.00 7.51 -3.48
N ALA A 73 11.23 6.42 -3.45
CA ALA A 73 10.00 6.33 -2.66
C ALA A 73 10.32 6.48 -1.16
N LYS A 74 9.56 7.34 -0.47
CA LYS A 74 9.88 7.74 0.90
C LYS A 74 9.45 6.66 1.91
N PRO A 75 10.28 6.30 2.91
CA PRO A 75 9.86 5.38 3.97
C PRO A 75 8.60 5.85 4.68
N PHE A 76 7.65 4.93 4.88
CA PHE A 76 6.43 5.15 5.63
C PHE A 76 6.44 4.30 6.91
N ASN A 77 6.50 4.97 8.06
CA ASN A 77 6.56 4.35 9.39
C ASN A 77 5.23 4.44 10.16
N GLY A 78 4.17 4.96 9.53
CA GLY A 78 2.88 5.16 10.18
C GLY A 78 2.03 3.88 10.23
N LYS A 79 1.01 3.90 11.10
CA LYS A 79 -0.05 2.88 11.13
C LYS A 79 -1.34 3.35 10.46
N LYS A 80 -1.42 4.65 10.16
CA LYS A 80 -2.58 5.29 9.55
C LYS A 80 -2.12 6.27 8.48
N TYR A 81 -2.90 6.38 7.42
CA TYR A 81 -2.69 7.36 6.36
C TYR A 81 -3.99 8.08 6.06
N LYS A 82 -3.91 9.41 5.88
CA LYS A 82 -5.06 10.21 5.45
C LYS A 82 -5.05 10.29 3.93
N VAL A 83 -5.99 9.62 3.30
CA VAL A 83 -6.18 9.65 1.85
C VAL A 83 -7.15 10.78 1.55
N LYS A 84 -6.71 11.75 0.75
CA LYS A 84 -7.54 12.91 0.40
C LYS A 84 -8.78 12.50 -0.40
N ALA A 85 -9.79 13.35 -0.38
CA ALA A 85 -10.94 13.21 -1.25
C ALA A 85 -10.50 12.99 -2.71
N ARG A 86 -11.12 12.02 -3.40
CA ARG A 86 -10.87 11.73 -4.83
C ARG A 86 -9.40 11.46 -5.17
N SER A 87 -8.67 10.76 -4.31
CA SER A 87 -7.25 10.45 -4.53
C SER A 87 -6.91 8.95 -4.41
N ILE A 88 -5.74 8.60 -4.93
CA ILE A 88 -5.16 7.25 -4.85
C ILE A 88 -3.82 7.34 -4.13
N VAL A 89 -3.57 6.40 -3.23
CA VAL A 89 -2.28 6.20 -2.55
C VAL A 89 -1.78 4.80 -2.82
N ILE A 90 -0.51 4.67 -3.22
CA ILE A 90 0.16 3.38 -3.38
C ILE A 90 1.41 3.37 -2.51
N LEU A 91 1.41 2.45 -1.56
CA LEU A 91 2.62 2.05 -0.84
C LEU A 91 3.21 0.83 -1.54
N LEU A 92 4.53 0.76 -1.62
CA LEU A 92 5.25 -0.42 -2.08
C LEU A 92 6.19 -0.95 -1.00
N SER A 93 6.45 -2.24 -1.03
CA SER A 93 7.45 -2.91 -0.21
C SER A 93 8.15 -3.97 -1.03
N PHE A 94 9.36 -4.31 -0.61
CA PHE A 94 10.16 -5.38 -1.18
C PHE A 94 10.18 -6.55 -0.21
N LYS A 95 10.10 -7.77 -0.73
CA LYS A 95 10.22 -8.99 0.08
C LYS A 95 11.54 -8.98 0.86
N LYS A 96 11.51 -9.48 2.10
CA LYS A 96 12.73 -9.77 2.86
C LYS A 96 13.55 -10.84 2.13
N GLU A 97 14.85 -10.64 2.00
CA GLU A 97 15.75 -11.67 1.49
C GLU A 97 15.85 -12.80 2.54
N GLY A 98 15.69 -14.06 2.13
CA GLY A 98 15.96 -15.22 3.01
C GLY A 98 14.94 -16.36 3.05
N GLU A 99 13.77 -16.26 2.40
CA GLU A 99 12.72 -17.30 2.54
C GLU A 99 12.49 -18.19 1.31
N ASP A 100 13.26 -18.03 0.23
CA ASP A 100 13.11 -18.85 -0.98
C ASP A 100 13.79 -20.23 -0.88
N LYS A 101 14.55 -20.50 0.19
CA LYS A 101 15.31 -21.77 0.33
C LYS A 101 14.49 -22.99 0.78
N LYS A 102 13.18 -22.85 1.05
CA LYS A 102 12.34 -23.99 1.50
C LYS A 102 11.55 -24.68 0.38
N LEU A 103 11.54 -24.15 -0.84
CA LEU A 103 10.69 -24.68 -1.93
C LEU A 103 11.42 -25.60 -2.93
N PHE A 104 12.75 -25.74 -2.83
CA PHE A 104 13.54 -26.61 -3.73
C PHE A 104 14.18 -27.83 -3.04
N ASN A 105 13.76 -28.15 -1.82
CA ASN A 105 14.13 -29.40 -1.15
C ASN A 105 12.88 -30.30 -1.02
N LYS A 106 12.44 -30.88 -2.13
CA LYS A 106 11.62 -32.10 -2.10
C LYS A 106 11.90 -32.96 -3.32
#